data_AF-A0A182H5F4-F1
#
_entry.id   AF-A0A182H5F4-F1
#
_cell.length_a   1.000
_cell.length_b   1.000
_cell.length_c   1.000
_cell.angle_alpha   90.00
_cell.angle_beta   90.00
_cell.angle_gamma   90.00
#
_symmetry.space_group_name_H-M   'P 1'
#
loop_
_entity.id
_entity.type
_entity.pdbx_description
1 polymer ?
#
loop_
_entity_poly.entity_id
_entity_poly.type
_entity_poly.pdbx_seq_one_letter_code
_entity_poly.pdbx_strand_id
1 'polypeptide(L)' 'MHGLADVSAPFQHGIQLARALTESGTIFRYQSYADEGHELHGVLEHVYRTMEDFLKGCLSLDSDDEKPKEVHVPNE' A
#
# COMPACT_ATOMS: atom_id res chain seq x y z
N MET A 1 -1.65 6.29 4.42
CA MET A 1 -3.02 6.28 3.87
C MET A 1 -3.88 7.13 4.79
N HIS A 2 -4.72 8.02 4.26
CA HIS A 2 -5.57 8.90 5.07
C HIS A 2 -6.82 9.33 4.29
N GLY A 3 -8.00 9.30 4.90
CA GLY A 3 -9.21 9.92 4.36
C GLY A 3 -9.21 11.44 4.53
N LEU A 4 -9.54 12.21 3.48
CA LEU A 4 -9.56 13.68 3.56
C LEU A 4 -10.72 14.21 4.42
N ALA A 5 -11.80 13.44 4.55
CA ALA A 5 -12.98 13.77 5.34
C ALA A 5 -12.96 13.11 6.74
N ASP A 6 -11.82 12.59 7.18
CA ASP A 6 -11.68 12.02 8.52
C ASP A 6 -11.73 13.12 9.59
N VAL A 7 -12.74 13.02 10.47
CA VAL A 7 -12.95 13.94 11.61
C VAL A 7 -12.47 13.36 12.94
N SER A 8 -12.23 12.05 13.05
CA SER A 8 -11.75 11.40 14.29
C SER A 8 -10.22 11.46 14.38
N ALA A 9 -9.54 11.28 13.24
CA ALA A 9 -8.12 11.54 13.08
C ALA A 9 -7.95 12.55 11.93
N PRO A 10 -7.97 13.87 12.23
CA PRO A 10 -7.93 14.90 11.19
C PRO A 10 -6.77 14.74 10.21
N PHE A 11 -7.05 14.97 8.92
CA PHE A 11 -6.08 14.88 7.83
C PHE A 11 -4.79 15.71 8.07
N GLN A 12 -4.90 16.79 8.86
CA GLN A 12 -3.78 17.63 9.28
C GLN A 12 -2.63 16.85 9.94
N HIS A 13 -2.91 15.74 10.64
CA HIS A 13 -1.87 14.91 11.22
C HIS A 13 -0.99 14.26 10.14
N GLY A 14 -1.61 13.72 9.10
CA GLY A 14 -0.91 13.06 8.00
C GLY A 14 -0.01 14.01 7.22
N ILE A 15 -0.50 15.22 6.91
CA ILE A 15 0.30 16.22 6.17
C ILE A 15 1.41 16.86 7.01
N GLN A 16 1.23 16.97 8.34
CA GLN A 16 2.31 17.42 9.22
C GLN A 16 3.46 16.41 9.25
N LEU A 17 3.16 15.12 9.33
CA LEU A 17 4.16 14.06 9.22
C LEU A 17 4.84 14.08 7.84
N ALA A 18 4.07 14.21 6.76
CA ALA A 18 4.63 14.29 5.40
C ALA A 18 5.59 15.48 5.25
N ARG A 19 5.23 16.64 5.79
CA ARG A 19 6.11 17.82 5.83
C ARG A 19 7.42 17.52 6.56
N ALA A 20 7.35 16.94 7.76
CA ALA A 20 8.54 16.61 8.54
C ALA A 20 9.47 15.62 7.82
N LEU A 21 8.91 14.59 7.16
CA LEU A 21 9.67 13.64 6.34
C LEU A 21 10.32 14.29 5.12
N THR A 22 9.63 15.24 4.47
CA THR A 22 10.20 16.03 3.37
C THR A 22 11.35 16.91 3.85
N GLU A 23 11.18 17.62 4.98
CA GLU A 23 12.22 18.46 5.57
C GLU A 23 13.47 17.66 5.99
N SER A 24 13.30 16.38 6.37
CA SER A 24 14.41 15.47 6.67
C SER A 24 15.01 14.76 5.44
N GLY A 25 14.50 15.02 4.23
CA GLY A 25 14.96 14.37 3.00
C GLY A 25 14.62 12.87 2.92
N THR A 26 13.64 12.40 3.71
CA THR A 26 13.22 11.01 3.72
C THR A 26 12.26 10.72 2.57
N ILE A 27 12.52 9.67 1.79
CA ILE A 27 11.60 9.21 0.75
C ILE A 27 10.46 8.43 1.40
N PHE A 28 9.22 8.77 1.04
CA PHE A 28 8.03 8.10 1.55
C PHE A 28 6.98 7.94 0.45
N ARG A 29 6.05 7.01 0.68
CA ARG A 29 4.83 6.87 -0.12
C ARG A 29 3.66 7.40 0.70
N TYR A 30 2.86 8.29 0.10
CA TYR A 30 1.65 8.83 0.72
C TYR A 30 0.46 8.60 -0.20
N GLN A 31 -0.64 8.14 0.37
CA GLN A 31 -1.88 7.89 -0.34
C GLN A 31 -2.99 8.55 0.46
N SER A 32 -3.86 9.27 -0.24
CA SER A 32 -5.00 9.94 0.35
C SER A 32 -6.26 9.64 -0.46
N TYR A 33 -7.42 9.69 0.20
CA TYR A 33 -8.71 9.40 -0.43
C TYR A 33 -9.67 10.55 -0.22
N ALA A 34 -10.14 11.15 -1.32
CA ALA A 34 -11.12 12.23 -1.31
C ALA A 34 -12.46 11.71 -0.79
N ASP A 35 -13.21 12.54 -0.07
CA ASP A 35 -14.54 12.26 0.48
C ASP A 35 -14.64 11.05 1.42
N GLU A 36 -13.51 10.44 1.79
CA GLU A 36 -13.47 9.32 2.72
C GLU A 36 -13.18 9.77 4.16
N GLY A 37 -13.96 9.22 5.09
CA GLY A 37 -13.74 9.36 6.53
C GLY A 37 -12.70 8.38 7.06
N HIS A 38 -12.72 8.15 8.37
CA HIS A 38 -11.78 7.25 9.06
C HIS A 38 -11.78 5.81 8.51
N GLU A 39 -12.95 5.32 8.13
CA GLU A 39 -13.16 3.91 7.78
C GLU A 39 -12.90 3.60 6.30
N LEU A 40 -12.72 4.61 5.46
CA LEU A 40 -12.42 4.46 4.02
C LEU A 40 -13.44 3.57 3.26
N HIS A 41 -14.71 3.58 3.69
CA HIS A 41 -15.76 2.67 3.23
C HIS A 41 -15.95 2.63 1.71
N GLY A 42 -15.82 3.77 1.01
CA GLY A 42 -16.04 3.82 -0.44
C GLY A 42 -14.86 3.31 -1.27
N VAL A 43 -13.71 3.03 -0.65
CA VAL A 43 -12.44 2.75 -1.36
C VAL A 43 -11.68 1.53 -0.82
N LEU A 44 -12.30 0.70 0.03
CA LEU A 44 -11.64 -0.44 0.68
C LEU A 44 -10.93 -1.37 -0.31
N GLU A 45 -11.55 -1.69 -1.45
CA GLU A 45 -10.91 -2.53 -2.48
C GLU A 45 -9.59 -1.93 -2.98
N HIS A 46 -9.57 -0.62 -3.26
CA HIS A 46 -8.35 0.08 -3.68
C HIS A 46 -7.31 0.14 -2.56
N VAL A 47 -7.74 0.38 -1.31
CA VAL A 47 -6.87 0.37 -0.13
C VAL A 47 -6.16 -0.98 0.00
N TYR A 48 -6.91 -2.08 0.00
CA TYR A 48 -6.33 -3.41 0.17
C TYR A 48 -5.41 -3.81 -0.99
N ARG A 49 -5.79 -3.52 -2.24
CA ARG A 49 -4.91 -3.77 -3.40
C ARG A 49 -3.62 -2.95 -3.35
N THR A 50 -3.69 -1.71 -2.90
CA THR A 50 -2.50 -0.84 -2.76
C THR A 50 -1.59 -1.34 -1.64
N MET A 51 -2.15 -1.83 -0.53
CA MET A 51 -1.39 -2.47 0.54
C MET A 51 -0.71 -3.75 0.07
N GLU A 52 -1.44 -4.60 -0.66
CA GLU A 52 -0.90 -5.83 -1.24
C GLU A 52 0.28 -5.55 -2.17
N ASP A 53 0.12 -4.64 -3.13
CA ASP A 53 1.19 -4.22 -4.05
C ASP A 53 2.44 -3.73 -3.29
N PHE A 54 2.25 -2.82 -2.32
CA PHE A 54 3.35 -2.29 -1.53
C PHE A 54 4.07 -3.37 -0.73
N LEU A 55 3.31 -4.26 -0.06
CA LEU A 55 3.87 -5.30 0.78
C LEU A 55 4.57 -6.40 -0.03
N LYS A 56 4.05 -6.77 -1.21
CA LYS A 56 4.74 -7.70 -2.13
C LYS A 56 6.13 -7.20 -2.49
N GLY A 57 6.24 -5.93 -2.85
CA GLY A 57 7.52 -5.29 -3.15
C GLY A 57 8.46 -5.23 -1.94
N CYS A 58 7.95 -4.92 -0.76
CA CYS A 58 8.77 -4.83 0.46
C CYS A 58 9.24 -6.19 1.01
N LEU A 59 8.41 -7.22 0.86
CA LEU A 59 8.62 -8.54 1.48
C LEU A 59 9.14 -9.59 0.49
N SER A 60 9.36 -9.22 -0.78
CA SER A 60 9.85 -10.12 -1.84
C SER A 60 9.02 -11.40 -1.98
N LEU A 61 7.70 -11.30 -1.78
CA LEU A 61 6.79 -12.44 -1.79
C LEU A 61 6.64 -13.11 -3.17
N ASP A 62 7.11 -12.44 -4.23
CA ASP A 62 7.16 -12.97 -5.60
C ASP A 62 8.52 -13.59 -5.94
N SER A 63 9.26 -14.10 -4.94
CA SER A 63 10.47 -14.90 -5.20
C SER A 63 10.06 -16.08 -6.09
N ASP A 64 10.61 -16.16 -7.31
CA ASP A 64 10.32 -17.20 -8.32
C ASP A 64 10.57 -18.65 -7.85
N ASP A 65 10.90 -18.87 -6.57
CA ASP A 65 11.18 -20.16 -5.94
C ASP A 65 9.95 -21.05 -5.74
N GLU A 66 8.72 -20.53 -5.86
CA GLU A 66 7.48 -21.33 -5.72
C GLU A 66 6.80 -21.75 -7.03
N LYS A 67 7.37 -21.48 -8.21
CA LYS A 67 6.83 -22.11 -9.43
C LYS A 67 7.25 -23.58 -9.44
N PRO A 68 6.33 -24.55 -9.43
CA PRO A 68 6.68 -25.95 -9.67
C PRO A 68 7.42 -26.00 -11.00
N LYS A 69 8.68 -26.45 -10.99
CA LYS A 69 9.39 -26.73 -12.24
C LYS A 69 8.56 -27.76 -12.99
N GLU A 70 8.02 -27.40 -14.15
CA GLU A 70 7.37 -28.38 -15.02
C GLU A 70 8.38 -29.50 -15.27
N VAL A 71 8.10 -30.67 -14.70
CA VAL A 71 8.89 -31.87 -14.98
C VAL A 71 8.52 -32.28 -16.39
N HIS A 72 9.41 -31.99 -17.34
CA HIS A 72 9.31 -32.53 -18.69
C HIS A 72 9.45 -34.05 -18.60
N VAL A 73 8.32 -34.77 -18.63
CA VAL A 73 8.30 -36.22 -18.76
C VAL A 73 8.46 -36.53 -20.25
N PRO A 74 9.57 -37.16 -20.68
CA PRO A 74 9.70 -37.59 -22.07
C PRO A 74 8.66 -38.69 -22.33
N ASN A 75 7.92 -38.57 -23.44
CA ASN A 75 6.99 -39.60 -23.89
C ASN A 75 7.78 -40.90 -24.16
N GLU A 76 7.38 -41.99 -23.49
CA GLU A 76 7.68 -43.37 -23.89
C GLU A 76 6.69 -43.84 -24.97
#